data_AF-A0A5Q4FBR0-F1
#
_entry.id   AF-A0A5Q4FBR0-F1
#
_cell.length_a   1.000
_cell.length_b   1.000
_cell.length_c   1.000
_cell.angle_alpha   90.00
_cell.angle_beta   90.00
_cell.angle_gamma   90.00
#
_symmetry.space_group_name_H-M   'P 1'
#
loop_
_entity.id
_entity.type
_entity.pdbx_description
1 polymer ?
#
loop_
_entity_poly.entity_id
_entity_poly.type
_entity_poly.pdbx_seq_one_letter_code
_entity_poly.pdbx_strand_id
1 'polypeptide(L)'
;MKLVDRDGNEITSKNNEEAQELEKQLAKMAHELLEPLMNKLQLTNQQLGQEQLMQITSMAHQMIFNRMIFNLIRKVGVTDMKELVGDEDIEELKTSFNNQFKFSKPGEEPPEA
;
A
#
# COMPACT_ATOMS: atom_id res chain seq x y z
N MET A 1 8.79 -14.01 -12.53
CA MET A 1 7.93 -14.57 -13.61
C MET A 1 7.32 -13.41 -14.38
N LYS A 2 7.24 -13.47 -15.72
CA LYS A 2 6.60 -12.45 -16.55
C LYS A 2 5.18 -12.90 -16.90
N LEU A 3 4.19 -12.04 -16.69
CA LEU A 3 2.83 -12.26 -17.17
C LEU A 3 2.80 -11.91 -18.65
N VAL A 4 2.34 -12.85 -19.48
CA VAL A 4 2.20 -12.67 -20.93
C VAL A 4 0.76 -12.96 -21.34
N ASP A 5 0.23 -12.20 -22.28
CA ASP A 5 -1.11 -12.41 -22.83
C ASP A 5 -1.13 -13.62 -23.79
N ARG A 6 -2.29 -13.87 -24.42
CA ARG A 6 -2.45 -14.97 -25.37
C ARG A 6 -1.64 -14.80 -26.65
N ASP A 7 -1.18 -13.59 -26.93
CA ASP A 7 -0.38 -13.22 -28.11
C ASP A 7 1.13 -13.13 -27.78
N GLY A 8 1.51 -13.43 -26.53
CA GLY A 8 2.90 -13.43 -26.07
C GLY A 8 3.43 -12.06 -25.67
N ASN A 9 2.59 -11.03 -25.59
CA ASN A 9 3.00 -9.70 -25.13
C ASN A 9 3.06 -9.64 -23.61
N GLU A 10 4.03 -8.89 -23.08
CA GLU A 10 4.16 -8.67 -21.64
C GLU A 10 2.98 -7.85 -21.10
N ILE A 11 2.18 -8.46 -20.22
CA ILE A 11 1.07 -7.79 -19.54
C ILE A 11 1.69 -6.96 -18.42
N THR A 12 1.70 -5.65 -18.64
CA THR A 12 2.04 -4.68 -17.60
C THR A 12 0.75 -4.01 -17.11
N SER A 13 0.74 -3.51 -15.87
CA SER A 13 -0.39 -2.72 -15.34
C SER A 13 -0.74 -1.52 -16.22
N LYS A 14 0.22 -1.00 -16.98
CA LYS A 14 0.02 0.12 -17.91
C LYS A 14 -0.77 -0.25 -19.17
N ASN A 15 -0.75 -1.51 -19.60
CA ASN A 15 -1.41 -1.97 -20.82
C ASN A 15 -2.64 -2.85 -20.54
N ASN A 16 -2.97 -3.05 -19.27
CA ASN A 16 -4.09 -3.88 -18.85
C ASN A 16 -5.28 -2.99 -18.44
N GLU A 17 -6.28 -2.90 -19.31
CA GLU A 17 -7.49 -2.09 -19.09
C GLU A 17 -8.25 -2.50 -17.83
N GLU A 18 -8.33 -3.80 -17.54
CA GLU A 18 -8.99 -4.30 -16.33
C GLU A 18 -8.26 -3.84 -15.06
N ALA A 19 -6.93 -3.88 -15.07
CA ALA A 19 -6.12 -3.40 -13.94
C ALA A 19 -6.31 -1.90 -13.70
N GLN A 20 -6.35 -1.11 -14.77
CA GLN A 20 -6.61 0.34 -14.66
C GLN A 20 -8.01 0.64 -14.12
N GLU A 21 -9.01 -0.13 -14.52
CA GLU A 21 -10.38 0.05 -14.02
C GLU A 21 -10.49 -0.31 -12.53
N LEU A 22 -9.84 -1.39 -12.11
CA LEU A 22 -9.75 -1.75 -10.69
C LEU A 22 -9.01 -0.68 -9.86
N GLU A 23 -7.96 -0.07 -10.41
CA GLU A 23 -7.24 1.03 -9.76
C GLU A 23 -8.15 2.26 -9.57
N LYS A 24 -8.97 2.61 -10.57
CA LYS A 24 -9.96 3.69 -10.45
C LYS A 24 -11.01 3.39 -9.38
N GLN A 25 -11.50 2.15 -9.31
CA GLN A 25 -12.45 1.74 -8.28
C GLN A 25 -11.84 1.83 -6.88
N LEU A 26 -10.58 1.42 -6.73
CA LEU A 26 -9.84 1.57 -5.48
C LEU A 26 -9.71 3.05 -5.07
N ALA A 27 -9.33 3.92 -5.99
CA ALA A 27 -9.22 5.36 -5.74
C ALA A 27 -10.56 5.97 -5.32
N LYS A 28 -11.66 5.56 -5.96
CA LYS A 28 -13.01 6.00 -5.59
C LYS A 28 -13.38 5.57 -4.17
N MET A 29 -13.13 4.30 -3.82
CA MET A 29 -13.38 3.81 -2.46
C MET A 29 -12.52 4.53 -1.41
N ALA A 30 -11.25 4.85 -1.74
CA ALA A 30 -10.39 5.64 -0.87
C ALA A 30 -10.95 7.05 -0.65
N HIS A 31 -11.50 7.68 -1.70
CA HIS A 31 -12.14 8.98 -1.58
C HIS A 31 -13.39 8.93 -0.68
N GLU A 32 -14.27 7.95 -0.88
CA GLU A 32 -15.47 7.74 -0.05
C GLU A 32 -15.11 7.49 1.42
N LEU A 33 -14.05 6.74 1.69
CA LEU A 33 -13.54 6.51 3.05
C LEU A 33 -13.08 7.81 3.73
N LEU A 34 -12.44 8.71 2.97
CA LEU A 34 -11.83 9.94 3.47
C LEU A 34 -12.79 11.14 3.51
N GLU A 35 -13.86 11.13 2.73
CA GLU A 35 -14.83 12.22 2.63
C GLU A 35 -15.32 12.73 4.00
N PRO A 36 -15.70 11.89 4.98
CA PRO A 36 -16.13 12.37 6.29
C PRO A 36 -15.03 13.10 7.08
N LEU A 37 -13.78 12.67 6.91
CA LEU A 37 -12.62 13.30 7.54
C LEU A 37 -12.37 14.68 6.91
N MET A 38 -12.39 14.75 5.57
CA MET A 38 -12.19 15.98 4.82
C MET A 38 -13.26 17.03 5.15
N ASN A 39 -14.52 16.60 5.23
CA ASN A 39 -15.64 17.48 5.61
C ASN A 39 -15.47 18.05 7.02
N LYS A 40 -15.02 17.24 8.00
CA LYS A 40 -14.72 17.72 9.35
C LYS A 40 -13.59 18.75 9.37
N LEU A 41 -12.52 18.50 8.62
CA LEU A 41 -11.36 19.40 8.55
C LEU A 41 -11.74 20.77 7.99
N GLN A 42 -12.53 20.79 6.90
CA GLN A 42 -13.09 22.01 6.33
C GLN A 42 -13.94 22.79 7.35
N LEU A 43 -14.82 22.10 8.10
CA LEU A 43 -15.65 22.74 9.13
C LEU A 43 -14.83 23.32 10.29
N THR A 44 -13.67 22.74 10.60
CA THR A 44 -12.76 23.22 11.65
C THR A 44 -11.82 24.35 11.22
N ASN A 45 -11.90 24.84 9.97
CA ASN A 45 -10.95 25.80 9.38
C ASN A 45 -9.46 25.38 9.50
N GLN A 46 -9.19 24.08 9.72
CA GLN A 46 -7.83 23.56 9.74
C GLN A 46 -7.37 23.31 8.31
N GLN A 47 -6.35 24.04 7.87
CA GLN A 47 -5.67 23.73 6.61
C GLN A 47 -4.67 22.61 6.86
N LEU A 48 -4.91 21.43 6.29
CA LEU A 48 -3.89 20.41 6.18
C LEU A 48 -2.88 20.81 5.11
N GLY A 49 -1.59 20.59 5.39
CA GLY A 49 -0.55 20.72 4.38
C GLY A 49 -0.71 19.66 3.29
N GLN A 50 -0.22 19.95 2.08
CA GLN A 50 -0.28 19.02 0.94
C GLN A 50 0.38 17.66 1.27
N GLU A 51 1.47 17.66 2.03
CA GLU A 51 2.15 16.45 2.46
C GLU A 51 1.28 15.57 3.38
N GLN A 52 0.56 16.18 4.33
CA GLN A 52 -0.35 15.47 5.23
C GLN A 52 -1.53 14.88 4.47
N LEU A 53 -2.06 15.61 3.48
CA LEU A 53 -3.12 15.10 2.60
C LEU A 53 -2.65 13.89 1.79
N MET A 54 -1.43 13.93 1.25
CA MET A 54 -0.85 12.78 0.55
C MET A 54 -0.66 11.58 1.48
N GLN A 55 -0.16 11.79 2.71
CA GLN A 55 0.00 10.72 3.70
C GLN A 55 -1.34 10.07 4.06
N ILE A 56 -2.36 10.86 4.37
CA ILE A 56 -3.71 10.37 4.67
C ILE A 56 -4.29 9.59 3.50
N THR A 57 -4.12 10.10 2.28
CA THR A 57 -4.60 9.43 1.05
C THR A 57 -3.88 8.10 0.82
N SER A 58 -2.57 8.05 1.02
CA SER A 58 -1.78 6.82 0.93
C SER A 58 -2.20 5.79 1.97
N MET A 59 -2.44 6.21 3.21
CA MET A 59 -2.94 5.33 4.27
C MET A 59 -4.31 4.74 3.94
N ALA A 60 -5.23 5.53 3.40
CA ALA A 60 -6.54 5.04 2.98
C ALA A 60 -6.43 3.96 1.89
N HIS A 61 -5.58 4.17 0.88
CA HIS A 61 -5.30 3.17 -0.15
C HIS A 61 -4.74 1.89 0.47
N GLN A 62 -3.76 1.99 1.38
CA GLN A 62 -3.16 0.83 2.03
C GLN A 62 -4.19 0.05 2.86
N MET A 63 -5.08 0.73 3.58
CA MET A 63 -6.13 0.08 4.38
C MET A 63 -7.11 -0.70 3.51
N ILE A 64 -7.57 -0.12 2.40
CA ILE A 64 -8.49 -0.80 1.48
C ILE A 64 -7.78 -1.96 0.79
N PHE A 65 -6.53 -1.77 0.37
CA PHE A 65 -5.71 -2.82 -0.21
C PHE A 65 -5.54 -4.01 0.75
N ASN A 66 -5.13 -3.75 2.00
CA ASN A 66 -5.02 -4.78 3.03
C ASN A 66 -6.35 -5.52 3.25
N ARG A 67 -7.48 -4.81 3.21
CA ARG A 67 -8.81 -5.42 3.31
C ARG A 67 -9.14 -6.33 2.13
N MET A 68 -8.75 -5.96 0.91
CA MET A 68 -8.91 -6.80 -0.29
C MET A 68 -8.08 -8.07 -0.18
N ILE A 69 -6.79 -7.95 0.21
CA ILE A 69 -5.91 -9.10 0.42
C ILE A 69 -6.49 -10.05 1.48
N PHE A 70 -6.92 -9.52 2.63
CA PHE A 70 -7.57 -10.34 3.66
C PHE A 70 -8.79 -11.09 3.14
N ASN A 71 -9.66 -10.42 2.39
CA ASN A 71 -10.83 -11.06 1.79
C ASN A 71 -10.45 -12.13 0.76
N LEU A 72 -9.38 -11.91 0.00
CA LEU A 72 -8.85 -12.89 -0.95
C LEU A 72 -8.33 -14.14 -0.23
N ILE A 73 -7.49 -13.97 0.79
CA ILE A 73 -6.96 -15.04 1.66
C ILE A 73 -8.11 -15.90 2.19
N ARG A 74 -9.17 -15.26 2.70
CA ARG A 74 -10.37 -15.97 3.17
C ARG A 74 -11.11 -16.71 2.05
N LYS A 75 -11.22 -16.13 0.86
CA LYS A 75 -11.90 -16.76 -0.29
C LYS A 75 -11.16 -17.99 -0.81
N VAL A 76 -9.82 -17.99 -0.76
CA VAL A 76 -9.00 -19.14 -1.18
C VAL A 76 -8.90 -20.23 -0.10
N GLY A 77 -9.51 -20.01 1.06
CA GLY A 77 -9.63 -21.03 2.11
C GLY A 77 -8.42 -21.16 3.03
N VAL A 78 -7.48 -20.21 2.99
CA VAL A 78 -6.33 -20.21 3.90
C VAL A 78 -6.81 -19.88 5.32
N THR A 79 -6.48 -20.76 6.27
CA THR A 79 -6.88 -20.63 7.68
C THR A 79 -5.71 -20.31 8.61
N ASP A 80 -4.48 -20.59 8.19
CA ASP A 80 -3.26 -20.27 8.95
C ASP A 80 -2.37 -19.30 8.14
N MET A 81 -2.04 -18.15 8.75
CA MET A 81 -1.18 -17.15 8.12
C MET A 81 0.26 -17.63 7.92
N LYS A 82 0.71 -18.64 8.67
CA LYS A 82 2.04 -19.26 8.48
C LYS A 82 2.17 -19.98 7.13
N GLU A 83 1.06 -20.26 6.45
CA GLU A 83 1.07 -20.79 5.08
C GLU A 83 1.42 -19.71 4.04
N LEU A 84 1.29 -18.42 4.39
CA LEU A 84 1.50 -17.29 3.48
C LEU A 84 2.72 -16.44 3.84
N VAL A 85 3.07 -16.38 5.12
CA VAL A 85 4.18 -15.59 5.64
C VAL A 85 4.97 -16.47 6.60
N GLY A 86 6.16 -16.88 6.18
CA GLY A 86 7.08 -17.68 6.98
C GLY A 86 7.91 -16.83 7.94
N ASP A 87 8.65 -17.50 8.82
CA ASP A 87 9.53 -16.83 9.78
C ASP A 87 10.66 -16.04 9.07
N GLU A 88 11.13 -16.52 7.92
CA GLU A 88 12.13 -15.83 7.09
C GLU A 88 11.60 -14.51 6.51
N ASP A 89 10.36 -14.50 6.01
CA ASP A 89 9.70 -13.29 5.51
C ASP A 89 9.57 -12.24 6.63
N ILE A 90 9.24 -12.70 7.84
CA ILE A 90 9.13 -11.83 9.03
C ILE A 90 10.50 -11.22 9.37
N GLU A 91 11.58 -11.99 9.34
CA GLU A 91 12.93 -11.48 9.62
C GLU A 91 13.43 -10.51 8.53
N GLU A 92 13.11 -10.76 7.25
CA GLU A 92 13.41 -9.82 6.17
C GLU A 92 12.62 -8.51 6.32
N LEU A 93 11.33 -8.59 6.65
CA LEU A 93 10.49 -7.43 6.90
C LEU A 93 10.98 -6.63 8.11
N LYS A 94 11.36 -7.29 9.21
CA LYS A 94 11.97 -6.63 10.38
C LYS A 94 13.27 -5.94 10.03
N THR A 95 14.13 -6.59 9.24
CA THR A 95 15.39 -6.01 8.79
C THR A 95 15.17 -4.78 7.92
N SER A 96 14.26 -4.89 6.96
CA SER A 96 13.86 -3.79 6.07
C SER A 96 13.28 -2.60 6.86
N PHE A 97 12.40 -2.88 7.81
CA PHE A 97 11.83 -1.87 8.70
C PHE A 97 12.90 -1.19 9.55
N ASN A 98 13.78 -1.96 10.19
CA ASN A 98 14.89 -1.42 10.99
C ASN A 98 15.82 -0.54 10.15
N ASN A 99 16.10 -0.92 8.90
CA ASN A 99 16.94 -0.12 8.01
C ASN A 99 16.26 1.20 7.62
N GLN A 100 14.95 1.20 7.35
CA GLN A 100 14.19 2.43 7.10
C GLN A 100 14.17 3.36 8.33
N PHE A 101 14.07 2.81 9.54
CA PHE A 101 14.11 3.59 10.77
C PHE A 101 15.52 4.08 11.17
N LYS A 102 16.59 3.34 10.84
CA LYS A 102 17.97 3.75 11.13
C LYS A 102 18.36 5.05 10.41
N PHE A 103 17.81 5.33 9.22
CA PHE A 103 18.00 6.63 8.54
C PHE A 103 17.26 7.80 9.20
N SER A 104 16.38 7.55 10.17
CA SER A 104 15.65 8.61 10.90
C SER A 104 16.38 9.07 12.17
N LYS A 105 17.58 8.55 12.47
CA LYS A 105 18.46 9.17 13.47
C LYS A 105 19.27 10.28 12.80
N PRO A 106 19.07 11.57 13.16
CA PRO A 106 19.96 12.62 12.70
C PRO A 106 21.32 12.41 13.40
N GLY A 107 22.36 12.08 12.63
CA GLY A 107 23.75 12.28 13.08
C GLY A 107 24.69 11.08 13.13
N GLU A 108 24.42 9.94 12.46
CA GLU A 108 25.49 8.95 12.22
C GLU A 108 26.02 9.11 10.81
N GLU A 109 27.22 9.71 10.70
CA GLU A 109 27.99 9.79 9.46
C GLU A 109 28.25 8.37 8.91
N PRO A 110 28.16 8.16 7.58
CA PRO A 110 28.54 6.89 6.99
C PRO A 110 30.03 6.63 7.24
N PRO A 111 30.46 5.38 7.49
CA PRO A 111 31.86 5.09 7.74
C PRO A 111 32.69 5.46 6.50
N GLU A 112 33.72 6.28 6.70
CA GLU A 112 34.73 6.57 5.68
C GLU A 112 35.41 5.26 5.25
N ALA A 113 35.61 5.14 3.94
CA ALA A 113 36.18 3.98 3.25
C ALA A 113 37.68 3.80 3.51
#